data_AF-A0A7V4V1N6-F1
#
_entry.id   AF-A0A7V4V1N6-F1
#
_cell.length_a   1.000
_cell.length_b   1.000
_cell.length_c   1.000
_cell.angle_alpha   90.00
_cell.angle_beta   90.00
_cell.angle_gamma   90.00
#
_symmetry.space_group_name_H-M   'P 1'
#
loop_
_entity.id
_entity.type
_entity.pdbx_description
1 polymer ?
#
loop_
_entity_poly.entity_id
_entity_poly.type
_entity_poly.pdbx_seq_one_letter_code
_entity_poly.pdbx_strand_id
1 'polypeptide(L)' 'MIDQEKIKNKIALIRENLSELEKMKGISLEELSASPRDLAAAKYFIHTAIETMIDIGSHIIAKKLLGTPQLMWR' A
#
# COMPACT_ATOMS: atom_id res chain seq x y z
N MET A 1 -2.18 -22.73 -5.55
CA MET A 1 -2.52 -21.93 -6.75
C MET A 1 -2.53 -20.44 -6.41
N ILE A 2 -2.12 -19.59 -7.35
CA ILE A 2 -2.27 -18.13 -7.22
C ILE A 2 -3.76 -17.79 -7.30
N ASP A 3 -4.27 -17.19 -6.22
CA ASP A 3 -5.62 -16.65 -6.15
C ASP A 3 -5.68 -15.29 -6.86
N GLN A 4 -6.25 -15.27 -8.07
CA GLN A 4 -6.34 -14.09 -8.92
C GLN A 4 -7.38 -13.09 -8.42
N GLU A 5 -8.50 -13.57 -7.88
CA GLU A 5 -9.56 -12.70 -7.34
C GLU A 5 -9.06 -11.95 -6.12
N LYS A 6 -8.33 -12.64 -5.21
CA LYS A 6 -7.67 -11.98 -4.09
C LYS A 6 -6.69 -10.90 -4.52
N ILE A 7 -5.90 -11.15 -5.57
CA ILE A 7 -4.96 -10.15 -6.11
C ILE A 7 -5.71 -8.97 -6.71
N LYS A 8 -6.76 -9.19 -7.51
CA LYS A 8 -7.57 -8.12 -8.11
C LYS A 8 -8.17 -7.21 -7.05
N ASN A 9 -8.75 -7.78 -5.99
CA ASN A 9 -9.34 -7.01 -4.89
C ASN A 9 -8.29 -6.16 -4.17
N LYS A 10 -7.08 -6.69 -3.98
CA LYS A 10 -5.96 -5.94 -3.40
C LYS A 10 -5.46 -4.82 -4.33
N ILE A 11 -5.41 -5.05 -5.64
CA ILE A 11 -5.09 -4.01 -6.62
C ILE A 11 -6.15 -2.90 -6.61
N ALA A 12 -7.43 -3.25 -6.49
CA ALA A 12 -8.52 -2.28 -6.38
C ALA A 12 -8.34 -1.39 -5.13
N LEU A 13 -8.07 -1.99 -3.96
CA LEU A 13 -7.80 -1.24 -2.72
C LEU A 13 -6.59 -0.30 -2.86
N ILE A 14 -5.50 -0.75 -3.49
CA ILE A 14 -4.33 0.11 -3.75
C ILE A 14 -4.74 1.30 -4.62
N ARG A 15 -5.54 1.09 -5.66
CA ARG A 15 -6.02 2.17 -6.55
C ARG A 15 -6.92 3.17 -5.83
N GLU A 16 -7.79 2.69 -4.94
CA GLU A 16 -8.63 3.55 -4.10
C GLU A 16 -7.78 4.44 -3.18
N ASN A 17 -6.82 3.85 -2.45
CA ASN A 17 -5.91 4.60 -1.58
C ASN A 17 -5.08 5.64 -2.37
N LEU A 18 -4.56 5.26 -3.55
CA LEU A 18 -3.83 6.19 -4.42
C LEU A 18 -4.75 7.31 -4.92
N SER A 19 -6.01 7.01 -5.26
CA SER A 19 -6.97 8.03 -5.68
C SER A 19 -7.27 9.04 -4.57
N GLU A 20 -7.30 8.63 -3.31
CA GLU A 20 -7.45 9.58 -2.19
C GLU A 20 -6.18 10.43 -2.01
N LEU A 21 -5.00 9.84 -2.09
CA LEU A 21 -3.72 10.57 -2.02
C LEU A 21 -3.57 11.59 -3.16
N GLU A 22 -4.05 11.26 -4.36
CA GLU A 22 -4.06 12.18 -5.50
C GLU A 22 -4.90 13.43 -5.24
N LYS A 23 -6.02 13.31 -4.51
CA LYS A 23 -6.83 14.48 -4.10
C LYS A 23 -6.10 15.38 -3.11
N MET A 24 -5.09 14.85 -2.42
CA MET A 24 -4.24 15.59 -1.48
C MET A 24 -3.01 16.20 -2.15
N LYS A 25 -2.83 16.03 -3.47
CA LYS A 25 -1.73 16.67 -4.19
C LYS A 25 -1.86 18.19 -4.16
N GLY A 26 -0.72 18.86 -4.02
CA GLY A 26 -0.63 20.32 -3.99
C GLY A 26 -0.74 20.94 -2.61
N ILE A 27 -1.04 20.15 -1.58
CA ILE A 27 -0.94 20.55 -0.18
C ILE A 27 0.54 20.54 0.23
N SER A 28 1.05 21.64 0.76
CA SER A 28 2.41 21.70 1.33
C SER A 28 2.51 20.83 2.60
N LEU A 29 3.72 20.49 3.01
CA LEU A 29 3.92 19.73 4.24
C LEU A 29 3.42 20.50 5.46
N GLU A 30 3.57 21.83 5.45
CA GLU A 30 3.11 22.74 6.49
C GLU A 30 1.58 22.74 6.60
N GLU A 31 0.88 22.86 5.46
CA GLU A 31 -0.59 22.80 5.41
C GLU A 31 -1.13 21.43 5.82
N LEU A 32 -0.48 20.35 5.37
CA LEU A 32 -0.86 18.98 5.75
C LEU A 32 -0.66 18.75 7.25
N SER A 33 0.42 19.27 7.82
CA SER A 33 0.74 19.13 9.25
C SER A 33 -0.16 19.96 10.15
N ALA A 34 -0.75 21.04 9.62
CA ALA A 34 -1.72 21.86 10.35
C ALA A 34 -3.06 21.15 10.57
N SER A 35 -3.34 20.08 9.81
CA SER A 35 -4.53 19.26 9.95
C SER A 35 -4.17 17.84 10.42
N PRO A 36 -4.32 17.52 11.73
CA PRO A 36 -4.06 16.17 12.24
C PRO A 36 -4.87 15.09 11.53
N ARG A 37 -6.08 15.44 11.08
CA ARG A 37 -6.96 14.56 10.31
C ARG A 37 -6.36 14.22 8.94
N ASP A 38 -5.95 15.24 8.18
CA ASP A 38 -5.43 15.03 6.83
C ASP A 38 -4.07 14.34 6.88
N LEU A 39 -3.22 14.70 7.85
CA LEU A 39 -1.97 14.01 8.11
C LEU A 39 -2.19 12.53 8.45
N ALA A 40 -3.18 12.21 9.30
CA ALA A 40 -3.51 10.83 9.64
C ALA A 40 -4.06 10.05 8.44
N ALA A 41 -4.93 10.68 7.63
CA ALA A 41 -5.49 10.09 6.42
C ALA A 41 -4.39 9.78 5.39
N ALA A 42 -3.51 10.74 5.11
CA ALA A 42 -2.38 10.53 4.19
C ALA A 42 -1.48 9.38 4.63
N LYS A 43 -1.11 9.34 5.92
CA LYS A 43 -0.32 8.25 6.50
C LYS A 43 -1.02 6.90 6.34
N TYR A 44 -2.32 6.85 6.62
CA TYR A 44 -3.12 5.64 6.48
C TYR A 44 -3.13 5.14 5.03
N PHE A 45 -3.48 5.99 4.06
CA PHE A 45 -3.56 5.57 2.65
C PHE A 45 -2.21 5.09 2.11
N ILE A 46 -1.10 5.76 2.47
CA ILE A 46 0.25 5.33 2.10
C ILE A 46 0.56 3.96 2.72
N HIS A 47 0.35 3.83 4.04
CA HIS A 47 0.68 2.62 4.77
C HIS A 47 -0.09 1.42 4.22
N THR A 48 -1.42 1.54 4.10
CA THR A 48 -2.28 0.46 3.62
C THR A 48 -1.96 0.08 2.17
N ALA A 49 -1.61 1.03 1.30
CA ALA A 49 -1.18 0.71 -0.06
C ALA A 49 0.11 -0.12 -0.09
N ILE A 50 1.11 0.23 0.73
CA ILE A 50 2.38 -0.49 0.82
C ILE A 50 2.17 -1.89 1.41
N GLU A 51 1.44 -2.02 2.53
CA GLU A 51 1.13 -3.32 3.14
C GLU A 51 0.39 -4.23 2.15
N THR A 52 -0.59 -3.68 1.43
CA THR A 52 -1.37 -4.43 0.45
C THR A 52 -0.49 -4.92 -0.71
N MET A 53 0.51 -4.14 -1.13
CA MET A 53 1.49 -4.55 -2.13
C MET A 53 2.41 -5.67 -1.61
N ILE A 54 2.93 -5.54 -0.39
CA ILE A 54 3.76 -6.58 0.27
C ILE A 54 2.98 -7.89 0.39
N ASP A 55 1.71 -7.80 0.74
CA ASP A 55 0.80 -8.94 0.84
C ASP A 55 0.59 -9.67 -0.49
N ILE A 56 0.45 -8.92 -1.60
CA ILE A 56 0.38 -9.52 -2.95
C ILE A 56 1.67 -10.27 -3.25
N GLY A 57 2.82 -9.65 -2.99
CA GLY A 57 4.14 -10.26 -3.17
C GLY A 57 4.29 -11.55 -2.37
N SER A 58 3.93 -11.50 -1.08
CA SER A 58 3.96 -12.64 -0.16
C SER A 58 3.09 -13.79 -0.64
N HIS A 59 1.89 -13.50 -1.14
CA HIS A 59 1.01 -14.51 -1.73
C HIS A 59 1.63 -15.15 -2.98
N ILE A 60 2.21 -14.37 -3.89
CA ILE A 60 2.87 -14.90 -5.09
C ILE A 60 4.06 -15.80 -4.72
N ILE A 61 4.92 -15.33 -3.81
CA ILE A 61 6.09 -16.08 -3.31
C ILE A 61 5.66 -17.43 -2.72
N ALA A 62 4.68 -17.41 -1.81
CA ALA A 62 4.18 -18.62 -1.16
C ALA A 62 3.59 -19.62 -2.16
N LYS A 63 2.89 -19.15 -3.21
CA LYS A 63 2.27 -20.03 -4.21
C LYS A 63 3.25 -20.54 -5.27
N LYS A 64 4.39 -19.87 -5.46
CA LYS A 64 5.46 -20.30 -6.37
C LYS A 64 6.61 -21.04 -5.68
N LEU A 65 6.52 -21.27 -4.37
CA LEU A 65 7.56 -21.92 -3.57
C LEU A 65 8.95 -21.25 -3.72
N LEU A 66 8.97 -19.92 -3.86
CA LEU A 66 10.21 -19.16 -4.11
C LEU A 66 11.12 -19.00 -2.87
N GLY A 67 10.79 -19.67 -1.76
CA GLY A 67 11.46 -19.51 -0.47
C GLY A 67 11.10 -18.21 0.24
N THR A 68 11.73 -17.95 1.39
CA THR A 68 11.59 -16.69 2.11
C THR A 68 12.54 -15.65 1.53
N PRO A 69 12.05 -14.42 1.20
CA PRO A 69 12.94 -13.35 0.79
C PRO A 69 13.93 -13.06 1.92
N GLN A 70 15.23 -13.16 1.62
CA GLN A 70 16.27 -12.74 2.55
C GLN A 70 16.25 -11.21 2.59
N LEU A 71 15.84 -10.65 3.72
CA LEU A 71 15.90 -9.22 3.97
C LEU A 71 17.39 -8.80 4.01
N MET A 72 17.90 -8.30 2.89
CA MET A 72 19.24 -7.72 2.77
C MET A 72 19.22 -6.28 3.31
N TRP A 73 19.04 -6.14 4.63
CA TRP A 73 19.23 -4.89 5.37
C TRP A 73 20.16 -5.14 6.56
N ARG A 74 21.28 -5.84 6.31
CA ARG A 74 22.40 -5.99 7.24
C ARG A 74 23.60 -5.28 6.67
#